data_AF-A0A2W1MWZ6-F1
#
_entry.id   AF-A0A2W1MWZ6-F1
#
_cell.length_a   1.000
_cell.length_b   1.000
_cell.length_c   1.000
_cell.angle_alpha   90.00
_cell.angle_beta   90.00
_cell.angle_gamma   90.00
#
_symmetry.space_group_name_H-M   'P 1'
#
loop_
_entity.id
_entity.type
_entity.pdbx_description
1 polymer ?
#
loop_
_entity_poly.entity_id
_entity_poly.type
_entity_poly.pdbx_seq_one_letter_code
_entity_poly.pdbx_strand_id
1 'polypeptide(L)'
;MEKSIGNRILVIDEKDNCKVIISPLKERWKEALLFAWLMAFTIIGFYMIYLLFFGMDSIDNSQIEGDITEVLRNQKIYLLVFVAFWMYFEFKVLKGFLWLWKGKELIQITKDEITIKHGIFSYGKANKYFIDNVKNFDLVEHKTFSFGFDYENAFWRQGTDALIFDANGKSIGFGKKLNEKDAKLLWRLLKDRIKKLAKS
;
A
#
# COMPACT_ATOMS: atom_id res chain seq x y z
N MET A 1 27.54 -5.59 -7.55
CA MET A 1 27.45 -6.75 -6.63
C MET A 1 26.02 -6.82 -6.12
N GLU A 2 25.40 -7.99 -6.19
CA GLU A 2 24.07 -8.21 -5.62
C GLU A 2 24.21 -8.66 -4.16
N LYS A 3 23.46 -8.03 -3.26
CA LYS A 3 23.45 -8.36 -1.84
C LYS A 3 22.01 -8.30 -1.33
N SER A 4 21.54 -9.37 -0.69
CA SER A 4 20.24 -9.38 -0.01
C SER A 4 20.40 -8.95 1.46
N ILE A 5 19.48 -8.11 1.94
CA ILE A 5 19.30 -7.83 3.37
C ILE A 5 17.96 -8.45 3.79
N GLY A 6 18.04 -9.47 4.65
CA GLY A 6 16.88 -10.29 4.99
C GLY A 6 16.25 -10.95 3.76
N ASN A 7 14.94 -11.24 3.84
CA ASN A 7 14.18 -11.90 2.77
C ASN A 7 13.48 -10.93 1.80
N ARG A 8 13.53 -9.62 2.06
CA ARG A 8 12.68 -8.62 1.38
C ARG A 8 13.46 -7.51 0.66
N ILE A 9 14.71 -7.29 1.01
CA ILE A 9 15.52 -6.19 0.48
C ILE A 9 16.58 -6.78 -0.44
N LEU A 10 16.56 -6.38 -1.71
CA LEU A 10 17.61 -6.67 -2.67
C LEU A 10 18.38 -5.39 -2.96
N VAL A 11 19.70 -5.43 -2.78
CA VAL A 11 20.61 -4.32 -3.05
C VAL A 11 21.46 -4.70 -4.26
N ILE A 12 21.36 -3.91 -5.31
CA ILE A 12 22.15 -4.02 -6.53
C ILE A 12 23.09 -2.81 -6.54
N ASP A 13 24.35 -3.07 -6.21
CA ASP A 13 25.37 -2.04 -6.10
C ASP A 13 26.26 -2.01 -7.35
N GLU A 14 26.22 -0.91 -8.08
CA GLU A 14 27.07 -0.57 -9.22
C GLU A 14 28.00 0.60 -8.82
N LYS A 15 29.07 0.85 -9.61
CA LYS A 15 30.13 1.80 -9.22
C LYS A 15 29.60 3.21 -8.86
N ASP A 16 28.65 3.72 -9.64
CA ASP A 16 28.08 5.06 -9.48
C ASP A 16 26.58 5.05 -9.16
N ASN A 17 26.01 3.86 -8.92
CA ASN A 17 24.57 3.68 -8.75
C ASN A 17 24.25 2.57 -7.75
N CYS A 18 23.44 2.86 -6.75
CA CYS A 18 22.95 1.88 -5.79
C CYS A 18 21.44 1.76 -5.93
N LYS A 19 20.95 0.58 -6.35
CA LYS A 19 19.52 0.29 -6.45
C LYS A 19 19.12 -0.64 -5.30
N VAL A 20 18.11 -0.24 -4.54
CA VAL A 20 17.48 -1.04 -3.50
C VAL A 20 16.05 -1.33 -3.88
N ILE A 21 15.68 -2.61 -3.86
CA ILE A 21 14.34 -3.09 -4.14
C ILE A 21 13.78 -3.68 -2.84
N ILE A 22 12.70 -3.11 -2.33
CA ILE A 22 11.99 -3.59 -1.15
C ILE A 22 10.69 -4.22 -1.61
N SER A 23 10.54 -5.51 -1.29
CA SER A 23 9.32 -6.27 -1.54
C SER A 23 8.36 -6.21 -0.35
N PRO A 24 7.04 -6.29 -0.57
CA PRO A 24 6.04 -6.38 0.50
C PRO A 24 6.27 -7.61 1.37
N LEU A 25 5.75 -7.59 2.59
CA LEU A 25 5.78 -8.76 3.48
C LEU A 25 4.87 -9.83 2.90
N LYS A 26 5.46 -10.97 2.53
CA LYS A 26 4.72 -12.08 1.92
C LYS A 26 4.47 -13.19 2.92
N GLU A 27 3.21 -13.36 3.30
CA GLU A 27 2.75 -14.52 4.05
C GLU A 27 1.68 -15.23 3.21
N ARG A 28 2.07 -16.30 2.50
CA ARG A 28 1.25 -16.93 1.46
C ARG A 28 -0.15 -17.34 1.94
N TRP A 29 -0.29 -17.77 3.20
CA TRP A 29 -1.59 -18.15 3.76
C TRP A 29 -2.47 -16.92 4.03
N LYS A 30 -1.91 -15.82 4.55
CA LYS A 30 -2.62 -14.54 4.74
C LYS A 30 -3.02 -13.93 3.40
N GLU A 31 -2.15 -14.04 2.39
CA GLU A 31 -2.45 -13.63 1.01
C GLU A 31 -3.62 -14.43 0.43
N ALA A 32 -3.60 -15.76 0.59
CA ALA A 32 -4.67 -16.64 0.11
C ALA A 32 -6.00 -16.37 0.83
N LEU A 33 -5.97 -16.17 2.15
CA LEU A 33 -7.15 -15.82 2.94
C LEU A 33 -7.73 -14.46 2.51
N LEU A 34 -6.87 -13.46 2.33
CA LEU A 34 -7.29 -12.13 1.86
C LEU A 34 -7.87 -12.20 0.43
N PHE A 35 -7.29 -13.02 -0.44
CA PHE A 35 -7.80 -13.23 -1.79
C PHE A 35 -9.17 -13.93 -1.79
N ALA A 36 -9.33 -15.01 -1.01
CA ALA A 36 -10.61 -15.69 -0.87
C ALA A 36 -11.68 -14.76 -0.30
N TRP A 37 -11.33 -13.97 0.72
CA TRP A 37 -12.23 -12.98 1.30
C TRP A 37 -12.61 -11.88 0.29
N LEU A 38 -11.65 -11.35 -0.46
CA LEU A 38 -11.90 -10.38 -1.53
C LEU A 38 -12.83 -10.96 -2.59
N MET A 39 -12.58 -12.17 -3.09
CA MET A 39 -13.45 -12.82 -4.08
C MET A 39 -14.89 -12.99 -3.58
N ALA A 40 -15.07 -13.42 -2.33
CA ALA A 40 -16.40 -13.53 -1.73
C ALA A 40 -17.09 -12.15 -1.65
N PHE A 41 -16.35 -11.14 -1.21
CA PHE A 41 -16.85 -9.76 -1.12
C PHE A 41 -17.20 -9.17 -2.50
N THR A 42 -16.40 -9.48 -3.53
CA THR A 42 -16.64 -9.11 -4.93
C THR A 42 -17.91 -9.76 -5.47
N ILE A 43 -18.10 -11.07 -5.24
CA ILE A 43 -19.28 -11.82 -5.69
C ILE A 43 -20.55 -11.25 -5.07
N ILE A 44 -20.55 -11.00 -3.75
CA ILE A 44 -21.69 -10.42 -3.05
C ILE A 44 -22.01 -9.03 -3.60
N GLY A 45 -20.99 -8.20 -3.84
CA GLY A 45 -21.19 -6.89 -4.44
C GLY A 45 -21.81 -6.92 -5.83
N PHE A 46 -21.33 -7.81 -6.70
CA PHE A 46 -21.92 -7.98 -8.03
C PHE A 46 -23.35 -8.50 -7.96
N TYR A 47 -23.66 -9.38 -7.00
CA TYR A 47 -25.03 -9.80 -6.77
C TYR A 47 -25.93 -8.63 -6.33
N MET A 48 -25.44 -7.74 -5.46
CA MET A 48 -26.18 -6.53 -5.06
C MET A 48 -26.40 -5.56 -6.23
N ILE A 49 -25.41 -5.41 -7.11
CA ILE A 49 -25.55 -4.63 -8.36
C ILE A 49 -26.61 -5.28 -9.27
N TYR A 50 -26.57 -6.60 -9.43
CA TYR A 50 -27.57 -7.32 -10.22
C TYR A 50 -28.99 -7.12 -9.65
N LEU A 51 -29.16 -7.23 -8.33
CA LEU A 51 -30.44 -6.96 -7.68
C LEU A 51 -30.93 -5.54 -7.95
N LEU A 52 -30.04 -4.54 -7.87
CA LEU A 52 -30.38 -3.13 -8.08
C LEU A 52 -30.95 -2.83 -9.47
N PHE A 53 -30.41 -3.48 -10.50
CA PHE A 53 -30.80 -3.23 -11.90
C PHE A 53 -31.84 -4.19 -12.46
N PHE A 54 -31.86 -5.46 -12.00
CA PHE A 54 -32.63 -6.53 -12.63
C PHE A 54 -33.48 -7.38 -11.67
N GLY A 55 -33.18 -7.36 -10.37
CA GLY A 55 -33.77 -8.31 -9.41
C GLY A 55 -34.86 -7.72 -8.51
N MET A 56 -35.01 -6.40 -8.41
CA MET A 56 -35.93 -5.74 -7.47
C MET A 56 -37.39 -6.22 -7.61
N ASP A 57 -37.87 -6.44 -8.85
CA ASP A 57 -39.26 -6.82 -9.10
C ASP A 57 -39.56 -8.28 -8.73
N SER A 58 -38.51 -9.10 -8.51
CA SER A 58 -38.62 -10.51 -8.10
C SER A 58 -38.60 -10.71 -6.57
N ILE A 59 -38.45 -9.63 -5.80
CA ILE A 59 -38.41 -9.69 -4.34
C ILE A 59 -39.85 -9.73 -3.81
N ASP A 60 -40.19 -10.80 -3.08
CA ASP A 60 -41.48 -10.91 -2.41
C ASP A 60 -41.58 -9.88 -1.28
N ASN A 61 -42.43 -8.88 -1.49
CA ASN A 61 -42.71 -7.81 -0.54
C ASN A 61 -44.10 -7.97 0.10
N SER A 62 -44.77 -9.11 -0.07
CA SER A 62 -46.14 -9.37 0.40
C SER A 62 -46.35 -9.23 1.91
N GLN A 63 -45.26 -9.34 2.69
CA GLN A 63 -45.28 -9.28 4.16
C GLN A 63 -45.00 -7.87 4.72
N ILE A 64 -44.81 -6.86 3.87
CA ILE A 64 -44.44 -5.50 4.30
C ILE A 64 -45.68 -4.60 4.30
N GLU A 65 -46.04 -4.07 5.47
CA GLU A 65 -47.12 -3.07 5.59
C GLU A 65 -46.69 -1.73 4.96
N GLY A 66 -47.47 -1.22 4.00
CA GLY A 66 -47.24 0.06 3.32
C GLY A 66 -47.61 0.06 1.84
N ASP A 67 -47.49 1.20 1.17
CA ASP A 67 -47.59 1.26 -0.30
C ASP A 67 -46.37 0.56 -0.92
N ILE A 68 -46.61 -0.53 -1.66
CA ILE A 68 -45.59 -1.34 -2.33
C ILE A 68 -44.69 -0.48 -3.21
N THR A 69 -45.25 0.56 -3.84
CA THR A 69 -44.52 1.48 -4.73
C THR A 69 -43.47 2.28 -3.96
N GLU A 70 -43.80 2.72 -2.75
CA GLU A 70 -42.89 3.45 -1.87
C GLU A 70 -41.83 2.52 -1.25
N VAL A 71 -42.22 1.30 -0.86
CA VAL A 71 -41.30 0.28 -0.34
C VAL A 71 -40.22 -0.06 -1.36
N LEU A 72 -40.60 -0.32 -2.61
CA LEU A 72 -39.66 -0.62 -3.71
C LEU A 72 -38.72 0.56 -4.00
N ARG A 73 -39.23 1.80 -3.96
CA ARG A 73 -38.40 2.99 -4.14
C ARG A 73 -37.37 3.12 -3.02
N ASN A 74 -37.78 2.94 -1.77
CA ASN A 74 -36.89 3.04 -0.62
C ASN A 74 -35.82 1.95 -0.66
N GLN A 75 -36.20 0.70 -0.96
CA GLN A 75 -35.26 -0.41 -1.15
C GLN A 75 -34.21 -0.12 -2.23
N LYS A 76 -34.63 0.45 -3.38
CA LYS A 76 -33.71 0.90 -4.44
C LYS A 76 -32.71 1.93 -3.95
N ILE A 77 -33.15 2.91 -3.16
CA ILE A 77 -32.28 3.95 -2.59
C ILE A 77 -31.28 3.33 -1.61
N TYR A 78 -31.74 2.47 -0.69
CA TYR A 78 -30.86 1.77 0.26
C TYR A 78 -29.79 0.96 -0.47
N LEU A 79 -30.20 0.18 -1.47
CA LEU A 79 -29.30 -0.67 -2.22
C LEU A 79 -28.30 0.14 -3.06
N LEU A 80 -28.74 1.27 -3.64
CA LEU A 80 -27.87 2.20 -4.35
C LEU A 80 -26.78 2.77 -3.42
N VAL A 81 -27.17 3.23 -2.24
CA VAL A 81 -26.22 3.73 -1.22
C VAL A 81 -25.28 2.61 -0.80
N PHE A 82 -25.80 1.42 -0.53
CA PHE A 82 -24.98 0.25 -0.19
C PHE A 82 -23.95 -0.06 -1.27
N VAL A 83 -24.35 -0.11 -2.55
CA VAL A 83 -23.45 -0.38 -3.68
C VAL A 83 -22.38 0.69 -3.81
N ALA A 84 -22.72 1.97 -3.58
CA ALA A 84 -21.73 3.05 -3.60
C ALA A 84 -20.67 2.88 -2.50
N PHE A 85 -21.08 2.56 -1.27
CA PHE A 85 -20.15 2.26 -0.18
C PHE A 85 -19.33 1.00 -0.46
N TRP A 86 -19.99 -0.07 -0.90
CA TRP A 86 -19.34 -1.32 -1.26
C TRP A 86 -18.25 -1.09 -2.31
N MET A 87 -18.53 -0.37 -3.39
CA MET A 87 -17.58 -0.07 -4.46
C MET A 87 -16.36 0.70 -3.95
N TYR A 88 -16.56 1.67 -3.05
CA TYR A 88 -15.48 2.38 -2.40
C TYR A 88 -14.56 1.45 -1.58
N PHE A 89 -15.15 0.57 -0.77
CA PHE A 89 -14.38 -0.38 0.05
C PHE A 89 -13.71 -1.47 -0.79
N GLU A 90 -14.38 -2.00 -1.80
CA GLU A 90 -13.84 -2.94 -2.78
C GLU A 90 -12.58 -2.36 -3.42
N PHE A 91 -12.65 -1.11 -3.90
CA PHE A 91 -11.49 -0.42 -4.46
C PHE A 91 -10.33 -0.29 -3.46
N LYS A 92 -10.63 0.05 -2.20
CA LYS A 92 -9.61 0.17 -1.14
C LYS A 92 -8.90 -1.16 -0.85
N VAL A 93 -9.68 -2.23 -0.72
CA VAL A 93 -9.14 -3.58 -0.43
C VAL A 93 -8.36 -4.08 -1.64
N LEU A 94 -8.92 -3.96 -2.85
CA LEU A 94 -8.28 -4.39 -4.09
C LEU A 94 -6.93 -3.71 -4.27
N LYS A 95 -6.85 -2.39 -4.04
CA LYS A 95 -5.58 -1.66 -4.09
C LYS A 95 -4.55 -2.18 -3.08
N GLY A 96 -4.97 -2.51 -1.86
CA GLY A 96 -4.13 -3.13 -0.83
C GLY A 96 -3.64 -4.52 -1.23
N PHE A 97 -4.54 -5.34 -1.79
CA PHE A 97 -4.22 -6.68 -2.30
C PHE A 97 -3.22 -6.62 -3.46
N LEU A 98 -3.42 -5.72 -4.42
CA LEU A 98 -2.49 -5.52 -5.55
C LEU A 98 -1.09 -5.12 -5.07
N TRP A 99 -1.00 -4.28 -4.02
CA TRP A 99 0.27 -3.95 -3.38
C TRP A 99 0.94 -5.17 -2.74
N LEU A 100 0.20 -6.02 -2.03
CA LEU A 100 0.76 -7.24 -1.44
C LEU A 100 1.24 -8.23 -2.51
N TRP A 101 0.46 -8.39 -3.57
CA TRP A 101 0.77 -9.37 -4.61
C TRP A 101 1.99 -8.96 -5.45
N LYS A 102 2.02 -7.70 -5.90
CA LYS A 102 2.96 -7.22 -6.93
C LYS A 102 3.50 -5.80 -6.67
N GLY A 103 3.25 -5.24 -5.49
CA GLY A 103 3.87 -3.99 -5.05
C GLY A 103 5.38 -4.14 -4.93
N LYS A 104 6.09 -3.07 -5.26
CA LYS A 104 7.54 -2.92 -5.08
C LYS A 104 7.85 -1.49 -4.74
N GLU A 105 8.79 -1.32 -3.83
CA GLU A 105 9.39 -0.03 -3.56
C GLU A 105 10.82 -0.05 -4.10
N LEU A 106 11.11 0.87 -5.01
CA LEU A 106 12.38 1.00 -5.70
C LEU A 106 13.05 2.29 -5.23
N ILE A 107 14.23 2.15 -4.66
CA ILE A 107 15.06 3.26 -4.22
C ILE A 107 16.31 3.19 -5.07
N GLN A 108 16.64 4.28 -5.75
CA GLN A 108 17.86 4.39 -6.55
C GLN A 108 18.64 5.60 -6.07
N ILE A 109 19.90 5.41 -5.74
CA ILE A 109 20.82 6.46 -5.32
C ILE A 109 21.90 6.58 -6.39
N THR A 110 22.02 7.77 -6.96
CA THR A 110 23.08 8.15 -7.91
C THR A 110 23.97 9.21 -7.26
N LYS A 111 24.92 9.80 -8.00
CA LYS A 111 25.77 10.89 -7.47
C LYS A 111 25.00 12.16 -7.14
N ASP A 112 23.97 12.46 -7.92
CA ASP A 112 23.26 13.75 -7.84
C ASP A 112 21.87 13.62 -7.22
N GLU A 113 21.20 12.48 -7.43
CA GLU A 113 19.80 12.28 -7.03
C GLU A 113 19.52 10.95 -6.32
N ILE A 114 18.57 11.01 -5.39
CA ILE A 114 17.85 9.89 -4.80
C ILE A 114 16.47 9.82 -5.47
N THR A 115 16.20 8.70 -6.14
CA THR A 115 14.89 8.41 -6.73
C THR A 115 14.15 7.38 -5.89
N ILE A 116 12.93 7.70 -5.48
CA ILE A 116 12.04 6.77 -4.77
C ILE A 116 10.80 6.55 -5.63
N LYS A 117 10.58 5.31 -6.04
CA LYS A 117 9.42 4.89 -6.82
C LYS A 117 8.64 3.83 -6.05
N HIS A 118 7.40 4.18 -5.71
CA HIS A 118 6.41 3.22 -5.24
C HIS A 118 5.65 2.70 -6.45
N GLY A 119 5.80 1.42 -6.76
CA GLY A 119 5.19 0.80 -7.93
C GLY A 119 4.30 -0.38 -7.59
N ILE A 120 3.21 -0.53 -8.35
CA ILE A 120 2.44 -1.78 -8.43
C ILE A 120 2.60 -2.26 -9.87
N PHE A 121 3.17 -3.47 -10.05
CA PHE A 121 3.66 -3.92 -11.36
C PHE A 121 4.71 -2.95 -11.96
N SER A 122 4.42 -2.34 -13.10
CA SER A 122 5.28 -1.37 -13.80
C SER A 122 4.88 0.08 -13.54
N TYR A 123 3.65 0.29 -13.06
CA TYR A 123 3.07 1.61 -12.83
C TYR A 123 3.47 2.16 -11.46
N GLY A 124 3.90 3.42 -11.41
CA GLY A 124 4.29 4.07 -10.17
C GLY A 124 4.96 5.42 -10.44
N LYS A 125 4.67 6.40 -9.59
CA LYS A 125 5.31 7.72 -9.67
C LYS A 125 6.70 7.62 -9.05
N ALA A 126 7.72 7.98 -9.82
CA ALA A 126 9.08 8.15 -9.31
C ALA A 126 9.24 9.60 -8.85
N ASN A 127 9.61 9.80 -7.59
CA ASN A 127 9.95 11.10 -7.05
C ASN A 127 11.47 11.18 -6.93
N LYS A 128 12.05 12.23 -7.52
CA LYS A 128 13.49 12.49 -7.54
C LYS A 128 13.81 13.60 -6.55
N TYR A 129 14.88 13.41 -5.77
CA TYR A 129 15.35 14.35 -4.77
C TYR A 129 16.86 14.53 -4.92
N PHE A 130 17.33 15.76 -5.06
CA PHE A 130 18.76 16.06 -5.13
C PHE A 130 19.44 15.78 -3.79
N ILE A 131 20.61 15.15 -3.81
CA ILE A 131 21.36 14.77 -2.61
C ILE A 131 21.70 15.99 -1.75
N ASP A 132 22.00 17.13 -2.36
CA ASP A 132 22.27 18.40 -1.66
C ASP A 132 21.11 18.87 -0.78
N ASN A 133 19.88 18.51 -1.14
CA ASN A 133 18.67 18.90 -0.42
C ASN A 133 18.27 17.88 0.66
N VAL A 134 18.95 16.73 0.73
CA VAL A 134 18.65 15.68 1.71
C VAL A 134 19.25 16.05 3.06
N LYS A 135 18.39 16.29 4.03
CA LYS A 135 18.74 16.59 5.42
C LYS A 135 18.07 15.58 6.36
N ASN A 136 18.59 15.47 7.59
CA ASN A 136 17.98 14.68 8.67
C ASN A 136 17.62 13.23 8.27
N PHE A 137 18.56 12.48 7.72
CA PHE A 137 18.32 11.08 7.36
C PHE A 137 18.35 10.17 8.59
N ASP A 138 17.18 9.73 9.03
CA ASP A 138 17.02 8.96 10.26
C ASP A 138 16.00 7.81 10.14
N LEU A 139 15.97 6.96 11.16
CA LEU A 139 14.95 5.94 11.35
C LEU A 139 13.67 6.56 11.90
N VAL A 140 12.52 6.08 11.44
CA VAL A 140 11.23 6.53 12.01
C VAL A 140 11.06 5.90 13.39
N GLU A 141 11.00 6.75 14.42
CA GLU A 141 10.61 6.30 15.75
C GLU A 141 9.11 6.00 15.77
N HIS A 142 8.79 4.72 15.82
CA HIS A 142 7.41 4.29 15.98
C HIS A 142 7.02 4.30 17.44
N LYS A 143 6.01 5.09 17.80
CA LYS A 143 5.38 4.99 19.13
C LYS A 143 4.76 3.59 19.27
N THR A 144 5.31 2.79 20.17
CA THR A 144 4.73 1.52 20.59
C THR A 144 3.31 1.77 21.13
N PHE A 145 2.34 0.92 20.78
CA PHE A 145 0.93 1.00 21.20
C PHE A 145 0.06 2.14 20.61
N SER A 146 0.37 2.63 19.42
CA SER A 146 -0.57 3.51 18.70
C SER A 146 -1.55 2.69 17.85
N PHE A 147 -2.86 2.83 18.09
CA PHE A 147 -3.89 2.22 17.24
C PHE A 147 -3.71 2.58 15.75
N GLY A 148 -3.29 3.81 15.46
CA GLY A 148 -2.98 4.23 14.09
C GLY A 148 -1.81 3.45 13.48
N PHE A 149 -0.78 3.15 14.27
CA PHE A 149 0.35 2.33 13.83
C PHE A 149 -0.08 0.89 13.54
N ASP A 150 -0.87 0.28 14.41
CA ASP A 150 -1.36 -1.09 14.23
C ASP A 150 -2.30 -1.19 13.01
N TYR A 151 -3.18 -0.21 12.85
CA TYR A 151 -4.06 -0.11 11.68
C TYR A 151 -3.27 0.05 10.38
N GLU A 152 -2.29 0.94 10.32
CA GLU A 152 -1.48 1.14 9.11
C GLU A 152 -0.58 -0.06 8.79
N ASN A 153 -0.17 -0.82 9.81
CA ASN A 153 0.64 -2.02 9.62
C ASN A 153 -0.17 -3.32 9.45
N ALA A 154 -1.50 -3.25 9.57
CA ALA A 154 -2.40 -4.36 9.26
C ALA A 154 -2.04 -4.99 7.91
N PHE A 155 -2.16 -6.32 7.82
CA PHE A 155 -1.62 -7.08 6.68
C PHE A 155 -2.07 -6.53 5.32
N TRP A 156 -3.35 -6.17 5.17
CA TRP A 156 -3.97 -5.61 3.96
C TRP A 156 -3.64 -4.14 3.65
N ARG A 157 -2.80 -3.46 4.45
CA ARG A 157 -2.36 -2.07 4.24
C ARG A 157 -0.92 -2.01 3.71
N GLN A 158 -0.60 -0.90 3.06
CA GLN A 158 0.74 -0.64 2.51
C GLN A 158 1.81 -0.59 3.61
N GLY A 159 1.46 -0.09 4.81
CA GLY A 159 2.37 0.00 5.93
C GLY A 159 2.89 1.40 6.23
N THR A 160 3.43 1.50 7.44
CA THR A 160 4.24 2.64 7.88
C THR A 160 5.63 2.62 7.23
N ASP A 161 6.22 3.82 7.13
CA ASP A 161 7.58 4.03 6.63
C ASP A 161 8.59 3.83 7.76
N ALA A 162 9.70 3.14 7.49
CA ALA A 162 10.73 2.86 8.49
C ALA A 162 11.91 3.86 8.46
N LEU A 163 12.07 4.58 7.35
CA LEU A 163 13.15 5.55 7.13
C LEU A 163 12.54 6.88 6.71
N ILE A 164 13.16 7.98 7.12
CA ILE A 164 12.72 9.33 6.77
C ILE A 164 13.92 10.22 6.46
N PHE A 165 13.71 11.16 5.54
CA PHE A 165 14.63 12.28 5.30
C PHE A 165 13.83 13.53 4.97
N ASP A 166 14.42 14.68 5.20
CA ASP A 166 13.87 15.95 4.79
C ASP A 166 14.44 16.35 3.43
N ALA A 167 13.57 16.72 2.49
CA ALA A 167 13.96 17.31 1.21
C ALA A 167 12.97 18.41 0.83
N ASN A 168 13.49 19.55 0.36
CA ASN A 168 12.68 20.71 -0.07
C ASN A 168 11.63 21.15 0.98
N GLY A 169 12.00 21.10 2.26
CA GLY A 169 11.12 21.48 3.38
C GLY A 169 9.99 20.48 3.69
N LYS A 170 10.04 19.26 3.14
CA LYS A 170 9.08 18.18 3.43
C LYS A 170 9.80 16.93 3.89
N SER A 171 9.23 16.24 4.88
CA SER A 171 9.72 14.93 5.32
C SER A 171 9.17 13.82 4.41
N ILE A 172 10.07 13.03 3.85
CA ILE A 172 9.80 11.95 2.90
C ILE A 172 10.10 10.62 3.58
N GLY A 173 9.04 9.85 3.84
CA GLY A 173 9.13 8.50 4.39
C GLY A 173 9.28 7.43 3.31
N PHE A 174 10.06 6.39 3.61
CA PHE A 174 10.24 5.22 2.75
C PHE A 174 10.60 3.96 3.58
N GLY A 175 10.65 2.78 2.96
CA GLY A 175 10.97 1.51 3.59
C GLY A 175 9.76 0.86 4.27
N LYS A 176 8.73 0.53 3.48
CA LYS A 176 7.43 0.06 4.00
C LYS A 176 7.52 -1.25 4.81
N LYS A 177 7.01 -1.21 6.05
CA LYS A 177 6.93 -2.35 6.99
C LYS A 177 8.27 -3.06 7.20
N LEU A 178 9.40 -2.35 7.17
CA LEU A 178 10.68 -2.97 7.52
C LEU A 178 10.70 -3.27 9.02
N ASN A 179 11.27 -4.41 9.40
CA ASN A 179 11.56 -4.67 10.81
C ASN A 179 12.72 -3.76 11.25
N GLU A 180 12.85 -3.54 12.56
CA GLU A 180 13.86 -2.61 13.11
C GLU A 180 15.31 -3.02 12.74
N LYS A 181 15.58 -4.33 12.65
CA LYS A 181 16.92 -4.86 12.31
C LYS A 181 17.29 -4.54 10.85
N ASP A 182 16.40 -4.87 9.91
CA ASP A 182 16.54 -4.64 8.48
C ASP A 182 16.54 -3.15 8.16
N ALA A 183 15.70 -2.36 8.85
CA ALA A 183 15.67 -0.90 8.74
C ALA A 183 17.02 -0.28 9.17
N LYS A 184 17.59 -0.70 10.31
CA LYS A 184 18.91 -0.24 10.77
C LYS A 184 20.03 -0.63 9.81
N LEU A 185 20.00 -1.85 9.28
CA LEU A 185 20.98 -2.32 8.29
C LEU A 185 20.89 -1.52 6.98
N LEU A 186 19.67 -1.28 6.50
CA LEU A 186 19.43 -0.48 5.31
C LEU A 186 19.85 0.97 5.53
N TRP A 187 19.49 1.59 6.64
CA TRP A 187 19.89 2.96 7.00
C TRP A 187 21.41 3.12 6.97
N ARG A 188 22.15 2.21 7.62
CA ARG A 188 23.61 2.24 7.64
C ARG A 188 24.19 2.14 6.23
N LEU A 189 23.67 1.22 5.41
CA LEU A 189 24.11 1.05 4.03
C LEU A 189 23.88 2.32 3.20
N LEU A 190 22.68 2.90 3.27
CA LEU A 190 22.33 4.10 2.51
C LEU A 190 23.16 5.30 2.97
N LYS A 191 23.34 5.48 4.29
CA LYS A 191 24.16 6.55 4.87
C LYS A 191 25.62 6.47 4.42
N ASP A 192 26.21 5.28 4.45
CA ASP A 192 27.57 5.04 3.98
C ASP A 192 27.71 5.34 2.47
N ARG A 193 26.69 5.02 1.67
CA ARG A 193 26.68 5.28 0.23
C ARG A 193 26.51 6.75 -0.10
N ILE A 194 25.57 7.44 0.53
CA ILE A 194 25.38 8.89 0.36
C ILE A 194 26.67 9.62 0.71
N LYS A 195 27.34 9.25 1.81
CA LYS A 195 28.61 9.87 2.21
C LYS A 195 29.77 9.60 1.24
N LYS A 196 29.83 8.41 0.63
CA LYS A 196 30.83 8.08 -0.38
C LYS A 196 30.60 8.84 -1.68
N LEU A 197 29.35 8.94 -2.11
CA LEU A 197 28.98 9.60 -3.36
C LEU A 197 29.07 11.12 -3.25
N ALA A 198 28.73 11.70 -2.10
CA ALA A 198 28.89 13.14 -1.84
C ALA A 198 30.36 13.61 -1.67
N LYS A 199 31.32 12.68 -1.56
CA LYS A 199 32.76 12.98 -1.47
C LYS A 199 33.52 12.71 -2.79
N SER A 200 32.85 12.11 -3.78
CA SER A 200 33.40 11.82 -5.11
C SER A 200 33.09 12.96 -6.06
#